data_AF-A0A453EZL3-F1
#
_entry.id   AF-A0A453EZL3-F1
#
_cell.length_a   1.000
_cell.length_b   1.000
_cell.length_c   1.000
_cell.angle_alpha   90.00
_cell.angle_beta   90.00
_cell.angle_gamma   90.00
#
_symmetry.space_group_name_H-M   'P 1'
#
loop_
_entity.id
_entity.type
_entity.pdbx_description
1 polymer ?
#
loop_
_entity_poly.entity_id
_entity_poly.type
_entity_poly.pdbx_seq_one_letter_code
_entity_poly.pdbx_strand_id
1 'polypeptide(L)'
;DDEAEDDKLQGSSSDSGARLSISVDRAGLYSPPEHSHEPSSDSDLVKHLKSIIKFRSGPISIAEYMEEVLTNPQSGYYMNRDVFGESGDFITSPEVSQMFGELIGVWAMCLWEQMGKPEKVNLIELGPGRGTLLADLLRGSAKFVNFTKALNINLVECSPTLQKVQYNTLKCEDESVGDEKRTVSKLCGAPVYWHASLVQVPSGFPTIIVAHEFFDALPIHQFQKGSRGWCEKMVDLAGDSS
;
A
#
# COMPACT_ATOMS: atom_id res chain seq x y z
N ASP A 1 50.09 -18.64 62.76
CA ASP A 1 50.06 -17.39 61.98
C ASP A 1 49.88 -17.79 60.52
N ASP A 2 48.81 -18.51 60.15
CA ASP A 2 47.40 -18.06 60.16
C ASP A 2 47.27 -16.67 59.54
N GLU A 3 46.96 -16.61 58.25
CA GLU A 3 45.62 -16.22 57.77
C GLU A 3 45.55 -16.34 56.24
N ALA A 4 44.52 -17.03 55.78
CA ALA A 4 44.04 -17.04 54.41
C ALA A 4 42.90 -16.03 54.30
N GLU A 5 42.87 -15.21 53.25
CA GLU A 5 41.63 -14.54 52.82
C GLU A 5 41.42 -14.72 51.31
N ASP A 6 40.34 -15.43 51.04
CA ASP A 6 39.65 -15.64 49.78
C ASP A 6 38.99 -14.34 49.28
N ASP A 7 39.04 -14.17 47.96
CA ASP A 7 37.90 -13.90 47.09
C ASP A 7 36.96 -12.72 47.40
N LYS A 8 37.03 -11.68 46.55
CA LYS A 8 35.87 -10.93 46.02
C LYS A 8 36.27 -9.98 44.90
N LEU A 9 36.18 -10.48 43.66
CA LEU A 9 36.00 -9.66 42.47
C LEU A 9 34.65 -8.93 42.56
N GLN A 10 34.66 -7.69 43.05
CA GLN A 10 33.51 -6.78 42.93
C GLN A 10 33.50 -6.17 41.54
N GLY A 11 32.39 -6.39 40.84
CA GLY A 11 32.17 -5.94 39.47
C GLY A 11 32.11 -4.42 39.34
N SER A 12 32.66 -3.94 38.22
CA SER A 12 32.34 -2.64 37.66
C SER A 12 31.90 -2.82 36.20
N SER A 13 30.69 -3.33 35.99
CA SER A 13 30.00 -3.25 34.70
C SER A 13 28.86 -2.25 34.82
N SER A 14 29.20 -0.95 34.86
CA SER A 14 28.23 0.11 34.58
C SER A 14 28.27 0.39 33.08
N ASP A 15 27.82 -0.57 32.27
CA ASP A 15 27.34 -0.27 30.92
C ASP A 15 25.91 0.24 31.09
N SER A 16 25.80 1.52 31.47
CA SER A 16 24.52 2.22 31.49
C SER A 16 24.10 2.41 30.03
N GLY A 17 23.42 1.41 29.48
CA GLY A 17 22.79 1.49 28.18
C GLY A 17 22.02 2.80 28.09
N ALA A 18 22.47 3.69 27.20
CA ALA A 18 21.84 4.98 27.00
C ALA A 18 20.36 4.74 26.68
N ARG A 19 19.49 5.00 27.67
CA ARG A 19 18.05 5.05 27.42
C ARG A 19 17.84 6.13 26.38
N LEU A 20 17.45 5.73 25.17
CA LEU A 20 16.94 6.63 24.17
C LEU A 20 15.79 7.41 24.80
N SER A 21 16.04 8.66 25.18
CA SER A 21 15.02 9.55 25.73
C SER A 21 14.24 10.13 24.56
N ILE A 22 13.07 9.55 24.28
CA ILE A 22 12.12 10.13 23.33
C ILE A 22 11.52 11.37 24.02
N SER A 23 11.80 12.55 23.47
CA SER A 23 11.21 13.81 23.93
C SER A 23 10.21 14.32 22.90
N VAL A 24 8.94 14.39 23.28
CA VAL A 24 7.87 14.91 22.42
C VAL A 24 7.77 16.42 22.62
N ASP A 25 7.98 17.18 21.56
CA ASP A 25 7.75 18.62 21.57
C ASP A 25 6.33 18.92 21.11
N ARG A 26 5.52 19.47 22.02
CA ARG A 26 4.13 19.85 21.79
C ARG A 26 3.96 21.35 21.52
N ALA A 27 5.04 22.13 21.52
CA ALA A 27 4.96 23.58 21.36
C ALA A 27 4.45 24.01 19.97
N GLY A 28 4.52 23.12 18.98
CA GLY A 28 4.00 23.31 17.62
C GLY A 28 2.68 22.59 17.32
N LEU A 29 1.89 22.22 18.33
CA LEU A 29 0.57 21.61 18.11
C LEU A 29 -0.27 22.53 17.23
N TYR A 30 -0.50 22.11 15.99
CA TYR A 30 -1.32 22.82 15.04
C TYR A 30 -2.78 22.38 15.23
N SER A 31 -3.60 23.28 15.75
CA SER A 31 -5.06 23.16 15.66
C SER A 31 -5.50 23.78 14.33
N PRO A 32 -6.01 23.01 13.37
CA PRO A 32 -6.47 23.58 12.11
C PRO A 32 -7.64 24.56 12.37
N PRO A 33 -7.61 25.78 11.78
CA PRO A 33 -8.79 26.64 11.76
C PRO A 33 -9.81 26.12 10.75
N GLU A 34 -11.08 26.06 11.18
CA GLU A 34 -12.30 26.07 10.35
C GLU A 34 -12.39 25.13 9.12
N HIS A 35 -12.09 23.85 9.30
CA HIS A 35 -12.81 22.79 8.58
C HIS A 35 -13.38 21.80 9.61
N SER A 36 -14.13 22.34 10.56
CA SER A 36 -14.86 21.53 11.53
C SER A 36 -16.06 20.90 10.85
N HIS A 37 -15.98 19.60 10.56
CA HIS A 37 -17.19 18.81 10.69
C HIS A 37 -17.67 18.97 12.14
N GLU A 38 -18.96 19.21 12.36
CA GLU A 38 -19.52 19.28 13.71
C GLU A 38 -19.07 18.06 14.53
N PRO A 39 -18.91 18.17 15.86
CA PRO A 39 -18.47 17.06 16.67
C PRO A 39 -19.46 15.89 16.53
N SER A 40 -19.14 14.95 15.65
CA SER A 40 -19.88 13.70 15.56
C SER A 40 -19.48 12.83 16.74
N SER A 41 -20.32 11.86 17.09
CA SER A 41 -19.87 10.75 17.93
C SER A 41 -18.56 10.19 17.36
N ASP A 42 -17.62 9.83 18.24
CA ASP A 42 -16.35 9.20 17.81
C ASP A 42 -16.70 8.02 16.90
N SER A 43 -16.23 8.07 15.65
CA SER A 43 -16.31 6.92 14.76
C SER A 43 -15.47 5.77 15.34
N ASP A 44 -15.76 4.54 14.92
CA ASP A 44 -15.01 3.38 15.43
C ASP A 44 -13.51 3.46 15.09
N LEU A 45 -13.17 4.09 13.94
CA LEU A 45 -11.79 4.41 13.58
C LEU A 45 -11.15 5.40 14.56
N VAL A 46 -11.86 6.45 14.97
CA VAL A 46 -11.35 7.41 15.97
C VAL A 46 -11.13 6.71 17.31
N LYS A 47 -12.05 5.84 17.75
CA LYS A 47 -11.88 5.06 18.99
C LYS A 47 -10.66 4.15 18.91
N HIS A 48 -10.46 3.48 17.77
CA HIS A 48 -9.31 2.61 17.50
C HIS A 48 -7.99 3.37 17.58
N LEU A 49 -7.88 4.51 16.89
CA LEU A 49 -6.69 5.37 16.93
C LEU A 49 -6.39 5.88 18.35
N LYS A 50 -7.42 6.31 19.09
CA LYS A 50 -7.29 6.70 20.51
C LYS A 50 -6.77 5.54 21.36
N SER A 51 -7.21 4.31 21.09
CA SER A 51 -6.76 3.11 21.78
C SER A 51 -5.27 2.82 21.51
N ILE A 52 -4.83 2.91 20.25
CA ILE A 52 -3.42 2.70 19.87
C ILE A 52 -2.49 3.67 20.60
N ILE A 53 -2.82 4.97 20.56
CA ILE A 53 -2.01 6.03 21.18
C ILE A 53 -1.92 5.82 22.70
N LYS A 54 -3.05 5.51 23.36
CA LYS A 54 -3.08 5.24 24.80
C LYS A 54 -2.30 3.99 25.16
N PHE A 55 -2.47 2.90 24.40
CA PHE A 55 -1.79 1.63 24.65
C PHE A 55 -0.27 1.76 24.53
N ARG A 56 0.23 2.51 23.54
CA ARG A 56 1.66 2.76 23.34
C ARG A 56 2.23 3.83 24.27
N SER A 57 1.39 4.47 25.08
CA SER A 57 1.77 5.58 25.98
C SER A 57 2.53 6.70 25.25
N GLY A 58 2.15 7.00 24.02
CA GLY A 58 2.84 7.97 23.18
C GLY A 58 2.19 8.18 21.82
N PRO A 59 2.56 9.28 21.12
CA PRO A 59 1.99 9.60 19.83
C PRO A 59 2.46 8.62 18.75
N ILE A 60 1.72 8.55 17.65
CA ILE A 60 2.05 7.72 16.48
C ILE A 60 2.59 8.60 15.35
N SER A 61 3.39 8.03 14.45
CA SER A 61 3.86 8.75 13.26
C SER A 61 2.71 9.07 12.30
N ILE A 62 2.94 10.03 11.38
CA ILE A 62 1.99 10.28 10.27
C ILE A 62 1.84 9.04 9.39
N ALA A 63 2.90 8.25 9.20
CA ALA A 63 2.85 7.02 8.43
C ALA A 63 1.89 5.99 9.05
N GLU A 64 2.01 5.73 10.35
CA GLU A 64 1.12 4.81 11.07
C GLU A 64 -0.33 5.31 11.07
N TYR A 65 -0.53 6.62 11.23
CA TYR A 65 -1.85 7.21 11.10
C TYR A 65 -2.43 6.97 9.70
N MET A 66 -1.67 7.25 8.63
CA MET A 66 -2.08 7.01 7.24
C MET A 66 -2.41 5.54 6.99
N GLU A 67 -1.57 4.61 7.47
CA GLU A 67 -1.79 3.17 7.32
C GLU A 67 -3.14 2.74 7.94
N GLU A 68 -3.42 3.17 9.17
CA GLU A 68 -4.68 2.86 9.86
C GLU A 68 -5.89 3.48 9.16
N VAL A 69 -5.85 4.76 8.76
CA VAL A 69 -7.02 5.38 8.13
C VAL A 69 -7.27 4.87 6.70
N LEU A 70 -6.24 4.44 5.98
CA LEU A 70 -6.38 3.98 4.60
C LEU A 70 -6.68 2.48 4.50
N THR A 71 -5.98 1.65 5.27
CA THR A 71 -5.91 0.20 5.03
C THR A 71 -6.36 -0.67 6.20
N ASN A 72 -6.81 -0.09 7.33
CA ASN A 72 -7.37 -0.87 8.43
C ASN A 72 -8.50 -1.80 7.94
N PRO A 73 -8.46 -3.11 8.22
CA PRO A 73 -9.43 -4.05 7.67
C PRO A 73 -10.89 -3.75 8.05
N GLN A 74 -11.13 -3.15 9.22
CA GLN A 74 -12.48 -2.92 9.74
C GLN A 74 -13.05 -1.55 9.38
N SER A 75 -12.19 -0.54 9.24
CA SER A 75 -12.63 0.86 9.10
C SER A 75 -11.80 1.70 8.13
N GLY A 76 -10.77 1.12 7.52
CA GLY A 76 -9.91 1.77 6.54
C GLY A 76 -10.68 2.16 5.29
N TYR A 77 -10.31 3.33 4.76
CA TYR A 77 -10.98 3.98 3.64
C TYR A 77 -11.08 3.08 2.40
N TYR A 78 -10.00 2.41 2.00
CA TYR A 78 -9.97 1.53 0.82
C TYR A 78 -10.53 0.12 1.07
N MET A 79 -10.79 -0.25 2.33
CA MET A 79 -11.27 -1.59 2.69
C MET A 79 -12.80 -1.67 2.72
N ASN A 80 -13.47 -0.59 3.14
CA ASN A 80 -14.89 -0.64 3.51
C ASN A 80 -15.81 0.25 2.66
N ARG A 81 -15.28 0.92 1.63
CA ARG A 81 -16.06 1.81 0.76
C ARG A 81 -15.77 1.52 -0.72
N ASP A 82 -16.80 1.63 -1.57
CA ASP A 82 -16.59 1.72 -3.02
C ASP A 82 -16.23 3.18 -3.35
N VAL A 83 -14.93 3.49 -3.33
CA VAL A 83 -14.40 4.86 -3.40
C VAL A 83 -14.02 5.30 -4.81
N PHE A 84 -14.10 4.40 -5.79
CA PHE A 84 -13.55 4.60 -7.13
C PHE A 84 -14.67 4.75 -8.19
N GLY A 85 -14.51 5.72 -9.10
CA GLY A 85 -15.39 5.97 -10.25
C GLY A 85 -16.29 7.20 -10.05
N GLU A 86 -17.17 7.51 -11.03
CA GLU A 86 -18.04 8.70 -11.02
C GLU A 86 -18.96 8.80 -9.79
N SER A 87 -19.30 7.66 -9.18
CA SER A 87 -20.14 7.57 -7.98
C SER A 87 -19.33 7.53 -6.68
N GLY A 88 -18.00 7.47 -6.77
CA GLY A 88 -17.07 7.46 -5.62
C GLY A 88 -16.42 8.83 -5.39
N ASP A 89 -15.55 8.92 -4.38
CA ASP A 89 -14.86 10.17 -4.05
C ASP A 89 -13.63 10.43 -4.97
N PHE A 90 -13.16 9.41 -5.70
CA PHE A 90 -11.98 9.48 -6.57
C PHE A 90 -12.31 9.14 -8.03
N ILE A 91 -12.20 10.14 -8.90
CA ILE A 91 -12.17 9.99 -10.35
C ILE A 91 -10.70 10.00 -10.79
N THR A 92 -10.17 8.84 -11.17
CA THR A 92 -8.79 8.67 -11.63
C THR A 92 -8.69 8.74 -13.15
N SER A 93 -7.49 8.96 -13.71
CA SER A 93 -7.30 9.10 -15.17
C SER A 93 -7.90 7.94 -16.01
N PRO A 94 -7.81 6.67 -15.59
CA PRO A 94 -8.49 5.54 -16.26
C PRO A 94 -10.02 5.64 -16.28
N GLU A 95 -10.63 6.24 -15.25
CA GLU A 95 -12.07 6.41 -15.15
C GLU A 95 -12.57 7.60 -15.99
N VAL A 96 -11.70 8.57 -16.30
CA VAL A 96 -12.03 9.72 -17.17
C VAL A 96 -12.06 9.32 -18.65
N SER A 97 -11.10 8.50 -19.09
CA SER A 97 -11.01 8.12 -20.50
C SER A 97 -10.30 6.80 -20.73
N GLN A 98 -10.94 5.94 -21.52
CA GLN A 98 -10.36 4.68 -21.97
C GLN A 98 -9.05 4.84 -22.74
N MET A 99 -8.85 6.01 -23.36
CA MET A 99 -7.65 6.28 -24.17
C MET A 99 -6.38 6.20 -23.32
N PHE A 100 -6.47 6.54 -22.03
CA PHE A 100 -5.33 6.47 -21.13
C PHE A 100 -4.81 5.02 -21.04
N GLY A 101 -5.69 4.06 -20.70
CA GLY A 101 -5.31 2.66 -20.60
C GLY A 101 -4.87 2.06 -21.93
N GLU A 102 -5.55 2.41 -23.03
CA GLU A 102 -5.14 1.94 -24.37
C GLU A 102 -3.71 2.38 -24.74
N LEU A 103 -3.34 3.63 -24.42
CA LEU A 103 -1.98 4.15 -24.66
C LEU A 103 -0.94 3.43 -23.80
N ILE A 104 -1.27 3.12 -22.55
CA ILE A 104 -0.41 2.28 -21.70
C ILE A 104 -0.26 0.87 -22.30
N GLY A 105 -1.30 0.32 -22.92
CA GLY A 105 -1.24 -0.95 -23.65
C GLY A 105 -0.27 -0.94 -24.82
N VAL A 106 -0.29 0.14 -25.62
CA VAL A 106 0.67 0.34 -26.70
C VAL A 106 2.10 0.49 -26.15
N TRP A 107 2.28 1.27 -25.08
CA TRP A 107 3.58 1.42 -24.42
C TRP A 107 4.14 0.09 -23.90
N ALA A 108 3.32 -0.72 -23.23
CA ALA A 108 3.73 -2.03 -22.70
C ALA A 108 4.14 -2.99 -23.83
N MET A 109 3.40 -2.98 -24.95
CA MET A 109 3.76 -3.76 -26.13
C MET A 109 5.10 -3.31 -26.73
N CYS A 110 5.31 -1.99 -26.89
CA CYS A 110 6.57 -1.44 -27.39
C CYS A 110 7.76 -1.83 -26.48
N LEU A 111 7.57 -1.80 -25.16
CA LEU A 111 8.59 -2.26 -24.21
C LEU A 111 8.89 -3.74 -24.37
N TRP A 112 7.87 -4.59 -24.51
CA TRP A 112 8.06 -6.02 -24.76
C TRP A 112 8.84 -6.28 -26.07
N GLU A 113 8.59 -5.49 -27.12
CA GLU A 113 9.39 -5.59 -28.36
C GLU A 113 10.85 -5.19 -28.12
N GLN A 114 11.10 -4.12 -27.36
CA GLN A 114 12.45 -3.67 -27.00
C GLN A 114 13.20 -4.69 -26.12
N MET A 115 12.48 -5.48 -25.33
CA MET A 115 13.03 -6.61 -24.56
C MET A 115 13.40 -7.81 -25.44
N GLY A 116 13.21 -7.74 -26.76
CA GLY A 116 13.51 -8.83 -27.67
C GLY A 116 12.38 -9.86 -27.81
N LYS A 117 11.14 -9.47 -27.51
CA LYS A 117 9.94 -10.32 -27.66
C LYS A 117 10.03 -11.63 -26.87
N PRO A 118 10.32 -11.59 -25.55
CA PRO A 118 10.41 -12.80 -24.75
C PRO A 118 9.11 -13.61 -24.79
N GLU A 119 9.23 -14.94 -24.75
CA GLU A 119 8.08 -15.86 -24.78
C GLU A 119 7.14 -15.68 -23.59
N LYS A 120 7.69 -15.19 -22.47
CA LYS A 120 6.96 -14.86 -21.24
C LYS A 120 7.41 -13.52 -20.70
N VAL A 121 6.44 -12.70 -20.29
CA VAL A 121 6.66 -11.41 -19.64
C VAL A 121 5.63 -11.22 -18.53
N ASN A 122 6.09 -10.79 -17.36
CA ASN A 122 5.20 -10.39 -16.28
C ASN A 122 4.68 -8.98 -16.56
N LEU A 123 3.37 -8.78 -16.45
CA LEU A 123 2.75 -7.47 -16.35
C LEU A 123 2.23 -7.33 -14.91
N ILE A 124 2.88 -6.46 -14.14
CA ILE A 124 2.52 -6.21 -12.75
C ILE A 124 1.77 -4.87 -12.67
N GLU A 125 0.64 -4.84 -11.98
CA GLU A 125 -0.02 -3.59 -11.59
C GLU A 125 -0.08 -3.49 -10.06
N LEU A 126 0.43 -2.37 -9.52
CA LEU A 126 0.40 -2.06 -8.10
C LEU A 126 -0.85 -1.25 -7.78
N GLY A 127 -1.70 -1.75 -6.88
CA GLY A 127 -2.95 -1.10 -6.50
C GLY A 127 -3.87 -0.83 -7.69
N PRO A 128 -4.36 -1.87 -8.40
CA PRO A 128 -5.11 -1.71 -9.65
C PRO A 128 -6.52 -1.11 -9.47
N GLY A 129 -6.94 -0.78 -8.24
CA GLY A 129 -8.26 -0.24 -7.95
C GLY A 129 -9.37 -1.16 -8.47
N ARG A 130 -10.21 -0.66 -9.38
CA ARG A 130 -11.30 -1.45 -10.01
C ARG A 130 -10.82 -2.38 -11.13
N GLY A 131 -9.54 -2.29 -11.53
CA GLY A 131 -8.97 -3.00 -12.67
C GLY A 131 -9.25 -2.34 -14.03
N THR A 132 -9.79 -1.13 -14.04
CA THR A 132 -10.18 -0.38 -15.26
C THR A 132 -8.98 -0.09 -16.15
N LEU A 133 -7.87 0.39 -15.56
CA LEU A 133 -6.63 0.65 -16.30
C LEU A 133 -6.16 -0.61 -17.03
N LEU A 134 -6.07 -1.74 -16.33
CA LEU A 134 -5.66 -3.00 -16.94
C LEU A 134 -6.63 -3.47 -18.01
N ALA A 135 -7.94 -3.41 -17.78
CA ALA A 135 -8.92 -3.84 -18.78
C ALA A 135 -8.75 -3.07 -20.10
N ASP A 136 -8.44 -1.79 -20.00
CA ASP A 136 -8.26 -0.88 -21.12
C ASP A 136 -6.92 -1.10 -21.82
N LEU A 137 -5.86 -1.33 -21.04
CA LEU A 137 -4.54 -1.77 -21.51
C LEU A 137 -4.65 -3.07 -22.32
N LEU A 138 -5.35 -4.07 -21.79
CA LEU A 138 -5.55 -5.37 -22.46
C LEU A 138 -6.38 -5.22 -23.73
N ARG A 139 -7.41 -4.37 -23.71
CA ARG A 139 -8.22 -4.05 -24.90
C ARG A 139 -7.41 -3.33 -25.97
N GLY A 140 -6.61 -2.33 -25.60
CA GLY A 140 -5.74 -1.59 -26.51
C GLY A 140 -4.63 -2.46 -27.12
N SER A 141 -4.20 -3.49 -26.40
CA SER A 141 -3.17 -4.43 -26.85
C SER A 141 -3.69 -5.72 -27.52
N ALA A 142 -5.01 -5.92 -27.59
CA ALA A 142 -5.63 -7.17 -28.06
C ALA A 142 -5.23 -7.58 -29.50
N LYS A 143 -4.88 -6.61 -30.36
CA LYS A 143 -4.42 -6.88 -31.73
C LYS A 143 -2.99 -7.43 -31.79
N PHE A 144 -2.19 -7.23 -30.75
CA PHE A 144 -0.80 -7.70 -30.68
C PHE A 144 -0.75 -9.11 -30.07
N VAL A 145 -1.25 -10.10 -30.82
CA VAL A 145 -1.47 -11.47 -30.34
C VAL A 145 -0.21 -12.13 -29.74
N ASN A 146 0.98 -11.84 -30.26
CA ASN A 146 2.22 -12.41 -29.72
C ASN A 146 2.55 -11.82 -28.34
N PHE A 147 2.32 -10.53 -28.16
CA PHE A 147 2.50 -9.85 -26.87
C PHE A 147 1.49 -10.39 -25.85
N THR A 148 0.19 -10.42 -26.19
CA THR A 148 -0.85 -10.86 -25.24
C THR A 148 -0.69 -12.32 -24.82
N LYS A 149 -0.21 -13.20 -25.71
CA LYS A 149 0.12 -14.60 -25.38
C LYS A 149 1.32 -14.75 -24.44
N ALA A 150 2.24 -13.79 -24.45
CA ALA A 150 3.42 -13.80 -23.58
C ALA A 150 3.10 -13.31 -22.15
N LEU A 151 1.99 -12.60 -21.96
CA LEU A 151 1.63 -12.01 -20.67
C LEU A 151 1.37 -13.05 -19.58
N ASN A 152 1.94 -12.78 -18.41
CA ASN A 152 1.46 -13.28 -17.11
C ASN A 152 1.06 -12.05 -16.27
N ILE A 153 -0.22 -11.90 -15.96
CA ILE A 153 -0.76 -10.73 -15.27
C ILE A 153 -0.68 -10.95 -13.76
N ASN A 154 -0.07 -10.01 -13.03
CA ASN A 154 0.10 -10.08 -11.58
C ASN A 154 -0.42 -8.78 -10.96
N LEU A 155 -1.46 -8.88 -10.14
CA LEU A 155 -2.10 -7.77 -9.47
C LEU A 155 -1.67 -7.74 -8.01
N VAL A 156 -1.06 -6.64 -7.57
CA VAL A 156 -0.70 -6.46 -6.16
C VAL A 156 -1.83 -5.69 -5.48
N GLU A 157 -2.69 -6.43 -4.78
CA GLU A 157 -3.92 -5.95 -4.15
C GLU A 157 -4.16 -6.69 -2.84
N CYS A 158 -4.32 -5.94 -1.74
CA CYS A 158 -4.55 -6.50 -0.41
C CYS A 158 -6.04 -6.63 -0.05
N SER A 159 -6.93 -5.89 -0.72
CA SER A 159 -8.37 -5.89 -0.45
C SER A 159 -9.11 -7.04 -1.16
N PRO A 160 -9.67 -8.02 -0.43
CA PRO A 160 -10.43 -9.11 -1.05
C PRO A 160 -11.67 -8.63 -1.81
N THR A 161 -12.21 -7.49 -1.42
CA THR A 161 -13.35 -6.85 -2.10
C THR A 161 -12.93 -6.35 -3.48
N LEU A 162 -11.81 -5.62 -3.56
CA LEU A 162 -11.29 -5.12 -4.84
C LEU A 162 -10.82 -6.26 -5.75
N GLN A 163 -10.22 -7.32 -5.21
CA GLN A 163 -9.87 -8.51 -5.99
C GLN A 163 -11.09 -9.10 -6.72
N LYS A 164 -12.27 -9.16 -6.06
CA LYS A 164 -13.52 -9.61 -6.71
C LYS A 164 -14.00 -8.65 -7.79
N VAL A 165 -13.90 -7.34 -7.56
CA VAL A 165 -14.24 -6.33 -8.57
C VAL A 165 -13.34 -6.50 -9.80
N GLN A 166 -12.03 -6.60 -9.60
CA GLN A 166 -11.04 -6.80 -10.65
C GLN A 166 -11.28 -8.10 -11.43
N TYR A 167 -11.60 -9.20 -10.73
CA TYR A 167 -11.96 -10.48 -11.36
C TYR A 167 -13.10 -10.29 -12.37
N ASN A 168 -14.15 -9.56 -11.98
CA ASN A 168 -15.29 -9.29 -12.85
C ASN A 168 -14.94 -8.31 -13.99
N THR A 169 -14.24 -7.21 -13.69
CA THR A 169 -13.81 -6.20 -14.67
C THR A 169 -12.94 -6.81 -15.77
N LEU A 170 -12.02 -7.69 -15.40
CA LEU A 170 -11.12 -8.40 -16.32
C LEU A 170 -11.78 -9.60 -17.01
N LYS A 171 -13.07 -9.86 -16.72
CA LYS A 171 -13.83 -11.00 -17.25
C LYS A 171 -13.09 -12.31 -17.04
N CYS A 172 -12.66 -12.52 -15.80
CA CYS A 172 -11.88 -13.70 -15.46
C CYS A 172 -12.76 -14.96 -15.42
N GLU A 173 -12.15 -16.08 -15.83
CA GLU A 173 -12.71 -17.42 -15.68
C GLU A 173 -11.66 -18.37 -15.12
N ASP A 174 -12.10 -19.30 -14.28
CA ASP A 174 -11.27 -20.37 -13.78
C ASP A 174 -11.30 -21.54 -14.76
N GLU A 175 -10.14 -21.87 -15.33
CA GLU A 175 -9.95 -23.01 -16.22
C GLU A 175 -9.23 -24.13 -15.46
N SER A 176 -9.76 -25.35 -15.56
CA SER A 176 -9.06 -26.55 -15.09
C SER A 176 -8.10 -27.01 -16.18
N VAL A 177 -6.80 -27.01 -15.88
CA VAL A 177 -5.76 -27.56 -16.75
C VAL A 177 -5.10 -28.72 -16.00
N GLY A 178 -5.61 -29.93 -16.23
CA GLY A 178 -5.22 -31.10 -15.44
C GLY A 178 -5.76 -31.00 -14.01
N ASP A 179 -4.90 -31.22 -13.02
CA ASP A 179 -5.24 -31.11 -11.58
C ASP A 179 -5.15 -29.67 -11.05
N GLU A 180 -4.65 -28.73 -11.85
CA GLU A 180 -4.47 -27.33 -11.46
C GLU A 180 -5.62 -26.46 -11.97
N LYS A 181 -6.10 -25.55 -11.11
CA LYS A 181 -7.00 -24.47 -11.51
C LYS A 181 -6.18 -23.21 -11.75
N ARG A 182 -6.42 -22.57 -12.89
CA ARG A 182 -5.83 -21.26 -13.20
C ARG A 182 -6.92 -20.26 -13.56
N THR A 183 -6.77 -19.03 -13.11
CA THR A 183 -7.64 -17.93 -13.53
C THR A 183 -7.07 -17.25 -14.77
N VAL A 184 -7.90 -17.02 -15.78
CA VAL A 184 -7.50 -16.34 -17.03
C VAL A 184 -8.46 -15.19 -17.33
N SER A 185 -7.95 -14.09 -17.88
CA SER A 185 -8.80 -13.00 -18.37
C SER A 185 -9.32 -13.31 -19.77
N LYS A 186 -10.63 -13.30 -20.00
CA LYS A 186 -11.21 -13.47 -21.34
C LYS A 186 -10.94 -12.33 -22.30
N LEU A 187 -10.42 -11.19 -21.81
CA LEU A 187 -10.05 -10.07 -22.67
C LEU A 187 -8.89 -10.42 -23.60
N CYS A 188 -7.97 -11.28 -23.16
CA CYS A 188 -6.76 -11.62 -23.90
C CYS A 188 -6.30 -13.08 -23.80
N GLY A 189 -6.89 -13.88 -22.90
CA GLY A 189 -6.51 -15.26 -22.63
C GLY A 189 -5.27 -15.42 -21.74
N ALA A 190 -4.74 -14.33 -21.19
CA ALA A 190 -3.59 -14.37 -20.29
C ALA A 190 -3.99 -14.83 -18.88
N PRO A 191 -3.13 -15.59 -18.18
CA PRO A 191 -3.34 -15.94 -16.78
C PRO A 191 -3.22 -14.70 -15.89
N VAL A 192 -4.05 -14.67 -14.84
CA VAL A 192 -4.14 -13.56 -13.88
C VAL A 192 -3.95 -14.09 -12.46
N TYR A 193 -3.11 -13.42 -11.69
CA TYR A 193 -2.78 -13.76 -10.31
C TYR A 193 -2.94 -12.53 -9.42
N TRP A 194 -3.41 -12.74 -8.19
CA TRP A 194 -3.47 -11.71 -7.15
C TRP A 194 -2.49 -12.01 -6.04
N HIS A 195 -1.78 -10.98 -5.59
CA HIS A 195 -0.76 -11.04 -4.56
C HIS A 195 -1.03 -9.96 -3.52
N ALA A 196 -0.87 -10.28 -2.24
CA ALA A 196 -1.04 -9.30 -1.17
C ALA A 196 0.13 -8.30 -1.11
N SER A 197 1.30 -8.68 -1.65
CA SER A 197 2.47 -7.81 -1.70
C SER A 197 3.36 -8.14 -2.90
N LEU A 198 4.16 -7.15 -3.33
CA LEU A 198 5.06 -7.30 -4.48
C LEU A 198 6.08 -8.42 -4.29
N VAL A 199 6.51 -8.71 -3.05
CA VAL A 199 7.49 -9.77 -2.75
C VAL A 199 6.97 -11.18 -3.02
N GLN A 200 5.65 -11.36 -3.12
CA GLN A 200 5.02 -12.64 -3.45
C GLN A 200 4.98 -12.89 -4.97
N VAL A 201 5.20 -11.86 -5.79
CA VAL A 201 5.17 -12.00 -7.25
C VAL A 201 6.36 -12.85 -7.70
N PRO A 202 6.14 -13.92 -8.50
CA PRO A 202 7.22 -14.77 -8.98
C PRO A 202 8.26 -14.01 -9.79
N SER A 203 9.54 -14.22 -9.46
CA SER A 203 10.68 -13.70 -10.22
C SER A 203 11.09 -14.66 -11.35
N GLY A 204 11.96 -14.20 -12.26
CA GLY A 204 12.56 -15.05 -13.30
C GLY A 204 12.10 -14.77 -14.73
N PHE A 205 11.09 -13.91 -14.92
CA PHE A 205 10.70 -13.40 -16.24
C PHE A 205 10.99 -11.91 -16.40
N PRO A 206 11.25 -11.42 -17.62
CA PRO A 206 11.18 -10.00 -17.92
C PRO A 206 9.87 -9.40 -17.40
N THR A 207 9.93 -8.21 -16.81
CA THR A 207 8.81 -7.67 -16.04
C THR A 207 8.56 -6.21 -16.41
N ILE A 208 7.30 -5.90 -16.67
CA ILE A 208 6.77 -4.55 -16.85
C ILE A 208 5.91 -4.24 -15.61
N ILE A 209 6.14 -3.09 -14.97
CA ILE A 209 5.40 -2.69 -13.76
C ILE A 209 4.67 -1.38 -14.04
N VAL A 210 3.39 -1.35 -13.70
CA VAL A 210 2.52 -0.16 -13.74
C VAL A 210 2.10 0.17 -12.32
N ALA A 211 2.20 1.44 -11.94
CA ALA A 211 1.86 1.95 -10.61
C ALA A 211 1.25 3.34 -10.75
N HIS A 212 -0.01 3.39 -11.18
CA HIS A 212 -0.74 4.63 -11.45
C HIS A 212 -1.54 5.05 -10.20
N GLU A 213 -1.28 6.26 -9.68
CA GLU A 213 -1.90 6.76 -8.43
C GLU A 213 -1.75 5.76 -7.25
N PHE A 214 -0.60 5.08 -7.22
CA PHE A 214 -0.26 4.14 -6.16
C PHE A 214 0.62 4.80 -5.08
N PHE A 215 1.64 5.56 -5.50
CA PHE A 215 2.66 6.09 -4.59
C PHE A 215 2.17 7.24 -3.71
N ASP A 216 1.20 8.01 -4.18
CA ASP A 216 0.56 9.09 -3.43
C ASP A 216 -0.34 8.59 -2.29
N ALA A 217 -0.82 7.35 -2.39
CA ALA A 217 -1.57 6.67 -1.33
C ALA A 217 -0.67 5.95 -0.30
N LEU A 218 0.66 5.90 -0.51
CA LEU A 218 1.56 5.22 0.44
C LEU A 218 1.77 6.05 1.72
N PRO A 219 1.82 5.42 2.89
CA PRO A 219 2.16 6.08 4.14
C PRO A 219 3.48 6.86 4.06
N ILE A 220 3.48 8.11 4.52
CA ILE A 220 4.67 8.96 4.55
C ILE A 220 5.06 9.38 5.96
N HIS A 221 6.37 9.47 6.19
CA HIS A 221 6.91 10.16 7.36
C HIS A 221 7.07 11.64 7.05
N GLN A 222 6.69 12.51 7.99
CA GLN A 222 6.89 13.95 7.87
C GLN A 222 7.91 14.42 8.89
N PHE A 223 8.88 15.20 8.45
CA PHE A 223 9.90 15.79 9.32
C PHE A 223 9.85 17.31 9.27
N GLN A 224 10.06 17.95 10.42
CA GLN A 224 10.15 19.39 10.57
C GLN A 224 11.51 19.76 11.16
N LYS A 225 12.19 20.71 10.52
CA LYS A 225 13.46 21.25 11.02
C LYS A 225 13.16 22.29 12.11
N GLY A 226 13.56 22.00 13.34
CA GLY A 226 13.51 22.90 14.49
C GLY A 226 14.90 23.31 15.00
N SER A 227 14.93 24.02 16.13
CA SER A 227 16.18 24.42 16.80
C SER A 227 17.04 23.23 17.27
N ARG A 228 16.41 22.07 17.53
CA ARG A 228 17.05 20.82 17.96
C ARG A 228 17.47 19.91 16.79
N GLY A 229 17.28 20.34 15.54
CA GLY A 229 17.51 19.53 14.34
C GLY A 229 16.21 19.06 13.67
N TRP A 230 16.27 17.97 12.92
CA TRP A 230 15.09 17.36 12.31
C TRP A 230 14.30 16.58 13.36
N CYS A 231 13.02 16.90 13.51
CA CYS A 231 12.09 16.17 14.38
C CYS A 231 10.98 15.59 13.51
N GLU A 232 10.56 14.37 13.81
CA GLU A 232 9.41 13.76 13.16
C GLU A 232 8.11 14.40 13.65
N LYS A 233 7.16 14.62 12.73
CA LYS A 233 5.80 15.03 13.07
C LYS A 233 4.99 13.80 13.47
N MET A 234 4.27 13.94 14.58
CA MET A 234 3.50 12.87 15.19
C MET A 234 2.04 13.28 15.34
N VAL A 235 1.14 12.29 15.42
CA VAL A 235 -0.27 12.43 15.73
C VAL A 235 -0.50 11.99 17.18
N ASP A 236 -1.17 12.85 17.95
CA ASP A 236 -1.47 12.61 19.36
C ASP A 236 -2.91 13.00 19.68
N LEU A 237 -3.39 12.62 20.87
CA LEU A 237 -4.62 13.14 21.43
C LEU A 237 -4.47 14.65 21.65
N ALA A 238 -5.45 15.44 21.21
CA ALA A 238 -5.59 16.81 21.69
C ALA A 238 -5.67 16.75 23.23
N GLY A 239 -4.82 17.51 23.92
CA GLY A 239 -4.96 17.65 25.36
C GLY A 239 -6.32 18.28 25.66
N ASP A 240 -6.94 17.88 26.77
CA ASP A 240 -8.07 18.65 27.30
C ASP A 240 -7.55 20.05 27.58
N SER A 241 -7.88 21.00 26.72
CA SER A 241 -7.59 22.41 26.95
C SER A 241 -8.31 22.82 28.23
N SER A 242 -7.54 22.87 29.32
CA SER A 242 -7.95 23.41 30.62
C SER A 242 -7.87 24.93 30.57
#